data_AF-A0A962AL07-F1
#
_entry.id   AF-A0A962AL07-F1
#
_cell.length_a   1.000
_cell.length_b   1.000
_cell.length_c   1.000
_cell.angle_alpha   90.00
_cell.angle_beta   90.00
_cell.angle_gamma   90.00
#
_symmetry.space_group_name_H-M   'P 1'
#
loop_
_entity.id
_entity.type
_entity.pdbx_description
1 polymer ?
#
loop_
_entity_poly.entity_id
_entity_poly.type
_entity_poly.pdbx_seq_one_letter_code
_entity_poly.pdbx_strand_id
1 'polypeptide(L)'
;MRDQDSFFVGYLPAPPDVRRHAVVAGLVLLAGFVLAALALGRTPLDIGASSYGDELAMTGVYSAKPYPIVVSAPDTAHPRGRTIMLGGEGKVGAQTFGAAFDGRTVTVKGVLVKRGALDMLLVGGADQFAAATPAQQRPATTPLGRWRISGEICDGKCASGGMRP
;
A
#
# COMPACT_ATOMS: atom_id res chain seq x y z
N MET A 1 6.58 -60.05 -27.67
CA MET A 1 6.08 -60.18 -26.28
C MET A 1 6.67 -59.04 -25.48
N ARG A 2 5.84 -58.13 -24.94
CA ARG A 2 6.31 -57.18 -23.92
C ARG A 2 6.45 -57.98 -22.63
N ASP A 3 7.63 -57.97 -22.03
CA ASP A 3 7.91 -58.58 -20.73
C ASP A 3 7.05 -57.88 -19.66
N GLN A 4 5.99 -58.53 -19.19
CA GLN A 4 4.97 -57.89 -18.35
C GLN A 4 5.30 -57.92 -16.85
N ASP A 5 6.45 -58.48 -16.44
CA ASP A 5 6.72 -58.78 -15.01
C ASP A 5 8.02 -58.14 -14.46
N SER A 6 8.49 -57.04 -15.05
CA SER A 6 9.66 -56.32 -14.52
C SER A 6 9.29 -55.42 -13.32
N PHE A 7 9.50 -55.91 -12.09
CA PHE A 7 9.32 -55.17 -10.83
C PHE A 7 10.67 -54.77 -10.20
N PHE A 8 10.75 -53.57 -9.63
CA PHE A 8 11.96 -53.05 -8.99
C PHE A 8 12.16 -53.62 -7.59
N VAL A 9 13.31 -54.27 -7.36
CA VAL A 9 13.76 -54.76 -6.05
C VAL A 9 14.91 -53.88 -5.55
N GLY A 10 14.75 -53.25 -4.39
CA GLY A 10 15.62 -52.15 -3.92
C GLY A 10 17.11 -52.46 -3.69
N TYR A 11 17.53 -53.73 -3.69
CA TYR A 11 18.94 -54.14 -3.58
C TYR A 11 19.56 -54.59 -4.92
N LEU A 12 18.79 -54.62 -6.01
CA LEU A 12 19.25 -54.92 -7.36
C LEU A 12 19.23 -53.66 -8.24
N PRO A 13 20.07 -53.59 -9.29
CA PRO A 13 20.01 -52.48 -10.24
C PRO A 13 18.63 -52.39 -10.89
N ALA A 14 18.09 -51.18 -10.98
CA ALA A 14 16.76 -50.96 -11.53
C ALA A 14 16.67 -51.39 -13.00
N PRO A 15 15.59 -52.10 -13.39
CA PRO A 15 15.32 -52.39 -14.79
C PRO A 15 15.36 -51.10 -15.64
N PRO A 16 15.88 -51.15 -16.88
CA PRO A 16 16.07 -49.98 -17.71
C PRO A 16 14.77 -49.19 -17.95
N ASP A 17 13.64 -49.87 -18.02
CA ASP A 17 12.32 -49.25 -18.16
C ASP A 17 11.92 -48.49 -16.91
N VAL A 18 12.07 -49.07 -15.72
CA VAL A 18 11.79 -48.39 -14.44
C VAL A 18 12.68 -47.15 -14.28
N ARG A 19 13.98 -47.27 -14.61
CA ARG A 19 14.92 -46.14 -14.59
C ARG A 19 14.48 -45.03 -15.56
N ARG A 20 14.04 -45.38 -16.77
CA ARG A 20 13.54 -44.42 -17.76
C ARG A 20 12.29 -43.70 -17.24
N HIS A 21 11.33 -44.43 -16.68
CA HIS A 21 10.11 -43.82 -16.12
C HIS A 21 10.44 -42.90 -14.94
N ALA A 22 11.36 -43.30 -14.05
CA ALA A 22 11.80 -42.48 -12.93
C ALA A 22 12.50 -41.19 -13.39
N VAL A 23 13.38 -41.28 -14.39
CA VAL A 23 14.03 -40.10 -14.98
C VAL A 23 13.01 -39.19 -15.65
N VAL A 24 12.07 -39.75 -16.43
CA VAL A 24 11.00 -38.96 -17.07
C VAL A 24 10.12 -38.29 -16.02
N ALA A 25 9.69 -39.02 -14.98
CA ALA A 25 8.90 -38.46 -13.89
C ALA A 25 9.65 -37.35 -13.14
N GLY A 26 10.95 -37.54 -12.88
CA GLY A 26 11.81 -36.53 -12.27
C GLY A 26 11.95 -35.28 -13.12
N LEU A 27 12.16 -35.42 -14.44
CA LEU A 27 12.20 -34.31 -15.38
C LEU A 27 10.86 -33.57 -15.48
N VAL A 28 9.74 -34.29 -15.48
CA VAL A 28 8.39 -33.71 -15.48
C VAL A 28 8.14 -32.92 -14.21
N LEU A 29 8.49 -33.47 -13.03
CA LEU A 29 8.37 -32.76 -11.76
C LEU A 29 9.24 -31.52 -11.72
N LEU A 30 10.50 -31.61 -12.14
CA LEU A 30 11.42 -30.48 -12.22
C LEU A 30 10.88 -29.38 -13.13
N ALA A 31 10.40 -29.75 -14.33
CA ALA A 31 9.77 -28.81 -15.24
C ALA A 31 8.51 -28.17 -14.62
N GLY A 32 7.69 -28.95 -13.92
CA GLY A 32 6.53 -28.46 -13.18
C GLY A 32 6.89 -27.43 -12.11
N PHE A 33 7.92 -27.69 -11.30
CA PHE A 33 8.41 -26.75 -10.29
C PHE A 33 8.99 -25.47 -10.91
N VAL A 34 9.75 -25.59 -11.99
CA VAL A 34 10.28 -24.43 -12.72
C VAL A 34 9.14 -23.57 -13.27
N LEU A 35 8.12 -24.19 -13.88
CA LEU A 35 6.95 -23.47 -14.38
C LEU A 35 6.16 -22.81 -13.24
N ALA A 36 5.95 -23.50 -12.12
CA ALA A 36 5.28 -22.93 -10.96
C ALA A 36 6.05 -21.73 -10.37
N ALA A 37 7.37 -21.84 -10.23
CA ALA A 37 8.22 -20.75 -9.78
C ALA A 37 8.20 -19.56 -10.74
N LEU A 38 8.21 -19.82 -12.05
CA LEU A 38 8.10 -18.79 -13.09
C LEU A 38 6.71 -18.14 -13.16
N ALA A 39 5.66 -18.86 -12.81
CA ALA A 39 4.29 -18.34 -12.74
C ALA A 39 4.09 -17.49 -11.49
N LEU A 40 4.48 -18.01 -10.31
CA LEU A 40 4.35 -17.34 -9.03
C LEU A 40 5.33 -16.16 -8.88
N GLY A 41 6.56 -16.29 -9.38
CA GLY A 41 7.54 -15.20 -9.37
C GLY A 41 7.21 -14.05 -10.32
N ARG A 42 6.27 -14.25 -11.24
CA ARG A 42 5.76 -13.21 -12.15
C ARG A 42 4.44 -12.60 -11.72
N THR A 43 3.86 -13.00 -10.58
CA THR A 43 2.73 -12.25 -10.03
C THR A 43 3.30 -10.96 -9.43
N PRO A 44 3.12 -9.78 -10.05
CA PRO A 44 3.50 -8.56 -9.39
C PRO A 44 2.71 -8.49 -8.08
N LEU A 45 3.39 -8.24 -6.98
CA LEU A 45 2.75 -7.68 -5.79
C LEU A 45 2.32 -6.26 -6.18
N ASP A 46 1.21 -6.17 -6.91
CA ASP A 46 0.66 -4.89 -7.33
C ASP A 46 0.01 -4.23 -6.12
N ILE A 47 0.84 -3.51 -5.38
CA ILE A 47 0.41 -2.62 -4.30
C ILE A 47 -0.26 -1.35 -4.85
N GLY A 48 -0.37 -1.19 -6.17
CA GLY A 48 -0.89 -0.03 -6.86
C GLY A 48 0.21 0.92 -7.32
N ALA A 49 0.01 1.53 -8.49
CA ALA A 49 0.90 2.56 -9.03
C ALA A 49 1.04 3.74 -8.06
N SER A 50 2.28 4.15 -7.77
CA SER A 50 2.56 5.38 -7.03
C SER A 50 3.02 6.52 -7.94
N SER A 51 2.51 7.71 -7.65
CA SER A 51 2.92 8.94 -8.33
C SER A 51 3.23 10.03 -7.31
N TYR A 52 4.35 10.70 -7.54
CA TYR A 52 4.61 12.03 -7.01
C TYR A 52 4.00 13.00 -8.02
N GLY A 53 2.97 13.71 -7.58
CA GLY A 53 2.32 14.75 -8.35
C GLY A 53 2.92 16.12 -8.06
N ASP A 54 2.24 17.15 -8.55
CA ASP A 54 2.60 18.54 -8.33
C ASP A 54 2.34 19.00 -6.90
N GLU A 55 2.83 20.19 -6.60
CA GLU A 55 2.47 20.90 -5.38
C GLU A 55 0.96 21.21 -5.38
N LEU A 56 0.29 20.81 -4.31
CA LEU A 56 -1.12 21.06 -4.08
C LEU A 56 -1.29 21.97 -2.87
N ALA A 57 -2.09 23.02 -3.05
CA ALA A 57 -2.64 23.81 -1.95
C ALA A 57 -4.07 23.37 -1.68
N MET A 58 -4.40 23.07 -0.42
CA MET A 58 -5.74 22.65 0.00
C MET A 58 -6.17 23.44 1.23
N THR A 59 -7.42 23.93 1.20
CA THR A 59 -8.05 24.57 2.35
C THR A 59 -9.02 23.61 3.04
N GLY A 60 -8.90 23.49 4.35
CA GLY A 60 -9.71 22.57 5.15
C GLY A 60 -9.57 22.79 6.65
N VAL A 61 -10.35 22.07 7.43
CA VAL A 61 -10.13 21.97 8.88
C VAL A 61 -8.99 20.98 9.12
N TYR A 62 -7.93 21.46 9.76
CA TYR A 62 -6.80 20.61 10.15
C TYR A 62 -7.09 19.90 11.47
N SER A 63 -6.74 18.62 11.56
CA SER A 63 -6.72 17.88 12.82
C SER A 63 -5.39 17.17 12.99
N ALA A 64 -4.71 17.41 14.11
CA ALA A 64 -3.38 16.86 14.38
C ALA A 64 -3.41 15.41 14.89
N LYS A 65 -4.54 14.97 15.48
CA LYS A 65 -4.69 13.67 16.14
C LYS A 65 -5.94 12.92 15.65
N PRO A 66 -5.91 11.57 15.61
CA PRO A 66 -4.78 10.69 15.92
C PRO A 66 -3.71 10.65 14.80
N TYR A 67 -4.08 11.04 13.58
CA TYR A 67 -3.19 11.19 12.44
C TYR A 67 -3.43 12.58 11.84
N PRO A 68 -2.39 13.31 11.39
CA PRO A 68 -2.55 14.64 10.85
C PRO A 68 -3.31 14.58 9.53
N ILE A 69 -4.46 15.24 9.48
CA ILE A 69 -5.35 15.26 8.31
C ILE A 69 -5.89 16.67 8.08
N VAL A 70 -6.27 16.95 6.83
CA VAL A 70 -7.06 18.13 6.45
C VAL A 70 -8.36 17.66 5.83
N VAL A 71 -9.48 18.19 6.33
CA VAL A 71 -10.81 17.89 5.80
C VAL A 71 -11.36 19.14 5.12
N SER A 72 -11.46 19.09 3.80
CA SER A 72 -12.08 20.16 2.99
C SER A 72 -13.61 20.05 3.01
N ALA A 73 -14.25 21.19 2.82
CA ALA A 73 -15.69 21.24 2.60
C ALA A 73 -16.08 20.54 1.28
N PRO A 74 -17.35 20.11 1.14
CA PRO A 74 -17.88 19.61 -0.11
C PRO A 74 -17.66 20.55 -1.31
N ASP A 75 -17.31 19.97 -2.45
CA ASP A 75 -17.23 20.65 -3.74
C ASP A 75 -17.91 19.81 -4.84
N THR A 76 -17.90 20.28 -6.09
CA THR A 76 -18.53 19.59 -7.22
C THR A 76 -17.89 18.23 -7.54
N ALA A 77 -16.59 18.06 -7.28
CA ALA A 77 -15.87 16.80 -7.47
C ALA A 77 -15.96 15.87 -6.25
N HIS A 78 -16.15 16.43 -5.07
CA HIS A 78 -16.18 15.75 -3.77
C HIS A 78 -17.42 16.21 -2.98
N PRO A 79 -18.62 15.70 -3.29
CA PRO A 79 -19.88 16.16 -2.68
C PRO A 79 -19.98 15.90 -1.18
N ARG A 80 -19.07 15.11 -0.60
CA ARG A 80 -18.97 14.84 0.85
C ARG A 80 -17.77 15.52 1.51
N GLY A 81 -17.09 16.40 0.77
CA GLY A 81 -15.76 16.90 1.12
C GLY A 81 -14.68 15.88 0.83
N ARG A 82 -13.43 16.30 0.97
CA ARG A 82 -12.25 15.46 0.77
C ARG A 82 -11.38 15.50 2.01
N THR A 83 -10.96 14.33 2.47
CA THR A 83 -9.98 14.17 3.56
C THR A 83 -8.64 13.79 2.97
N ILE A 84 -7.59 14.55 3.28
CA ILE A 84 -6.22 14.24 2.86
C ILE A 84 -5.36 14.01 4.10
N MET A 85 -4.57 12.92 4.07
CA MET A 85 -3.56 12.65 5.09
C MET A 85 -2.34 13.54 4.88
N LEU A 86 -1.71 14.00 5.97
CA LEU A 86 -0.48 14.77 5.89
C LEU A 86 0.72 13.92 6.29
N GLY A 87 1.73 13.85 5.43
CA GLY A 87 3.03 13.25 5.74
C GLY A 87 4.04 14.36 6.02
N GLY A 88 4.82 14.25 7.11
CA GLY A 88 5.92 15.18 7.35
C GLY A 88 7.16 14.83 6.52
N GLU A 89 8.05 15.80 6.35
CA GLU A 89 9.41 15.54 5.88
C GLU A 89 10.18 14.64 6.86
N GLY A 90 11.08 13.80 6.33
CA GLY A 90 11.76 12.77 7.11
C GLY A 90 10.84 11.60 7.51
N LYS A 91 11.10 11.05 8.70
CA LYS A 91 10.37 9.92 9.32
C LYS A 91 9.42 10.38 10.43
N VAL A 92 8.96 11.63 10.38
CA VAL A 92 8.02 12.23 11.33
C VAL A 92 6.72 12.60 10.63
N GLY A 93 5.61 12.61 11.36
CA GLY A 93 4.34 13.11 10.84
C GLY A 93 4.25 14.63 10.90
N ALA A 94 3.25 15.21 10.24
CA ALA A 94 3.03 16.65 10.18
C ALA A 94 2.41 17.27 11.46
N GLN A 95 2.26 16.49 12.55
CA GLN A 95 1.53 16.94 13.75
C GLN A 95 2.17 18.18 14.37
N THR A 96 3.51 18.21 14.43
CA THR A 96 4.28 19.30 15.05
C THR A 96 4.27 20.57 14.19
N PHE A 97 4.30 20.44 12.87
CA PHE A 97 4.26 21.58 11.95
C PHE A 97 2.95 22.37 12.05
N GLY A 98 1.83 21.65 12.17
CA GLY A 98 0.49 22.25 12.26
C GLY A 98 -0.02 22.45 13.69
N ALA A 99 0.77 22.19 14.74
CA ALA A 99 0.26 22.05 16.11
C ALA A 99 -0.60 23.25 16.59
N ALA A 100 -0.21 24.48 16.22
CA ALA A 100 -0.97 25.67 16.55
C ALA A 100 -2.38 25.66 15.92
N PHE A 101 -2.55 25.03 14.76
CA PHE A 101 -3.76 25.08 13.94
C PHE A 101 -4.75 23.94 14.19
N ASP A 102 -4.55 23.10 15.19
CA ASP A 102 -5.45 21.96 15.45
C ASP A 102 -6.91 22.42 15.65
N GLY A 103 -7.82 21.81 14.88
CA GLY A 103 -9.24 22.15 14.84
C GLY A 103 -9.59 23.45 14.09
N ARG A 104 -8.60 24.15 13.51
CA ARG A 104 -8.79 25.42 12.79
C ARG A 104 -8.79 25.21 11.28
N THR A 105 -9.41 26.14 10.57
CA THR A 105 -9.36 26.18 9.10
C THR A 105 -8.03 26.73 8.64
N VAL A 106 -7.35 25.97 7.80
CA VAL A 106 -6.04 26.31 7.26
C VAL A 106 -5.98 26.01 5.77
N THR A 107 -5.10 26.72 5.09
CA THR A 107 -4.56 26.32 3.80
C THR A 107 -3.23 25.63 4.05
N VAL A 108 -3.11 24.39 3.59
CA VAL A 108 -1.87 23.60 3.64
C VAL A 108 -1.34 23.42 2.24
N LYS A 109 -0.04 23.64 2.06
CA LYS A 109 0.67 23.41 0.79
C LYS A 109 1.64 22.25 0.92
N GLY A 110 1.75 21.42 -0.10
CA GLY A 110 2.71 20.33 -0.09
C GLY A 110 2.70 19.52 -1.38
N VAL A 111 3.51 18.48 -1.44
CA VAL A 111 3.60 17.61 -2.62
C VAL A 111 2.60 16.48 -2.52
N LEU A 112 1.72 16.35 -3.52
CA LEU A 112 0.70 15.30 -3.51
C LEU A 112 1.32 13.96 -3.92
N VAL A 113 1.11 12.94 -3.08
CA VAL A 113 1.48 11.55 -3.37
C VAL A 113 0.23 10.71 -3.37
N LYS A 114 0.10 9.86 -4.41
CA LYS A 114 -1.07 9.01 -4.61
C LYS A 114 -0.69 7.55 -4.77
N ARG A 115 -1.49 6.66 -4.20
CA ARG A 115 -1.52 5.22 -4.51
C ARG A 115 -2.94 4.67 -4.38
N GLY A 116 -3.51 4.20 -5.49
CA GLY A 116 -4.89 3.70 -5.51
C GLY A 116 -5.87 4.77 -5.03
N ALA A 117 -6.61 4.48 -3.96
CA ALA A 117 -7.55 5.41 -3.32
C ALA A 117 -6.92 6.26 -2.19
N LEU A 118 -5.62 6.10 -1.92
CA LEU A 118 -4.91 6.85 -0.87
C LEU A 118 -4.28 8.11 -1.46
N ASP A 119 -4.67 9.26 -0.91
CA ASP A 119 -4.06 10.56 -1.16
C ASP A 119 -3.33 11.03 0.11
N MET A 120 -2.08 11.43 -0.04
CA MET A 120 -1.28 12.04 1.03
C MET A 120 -0.60 13.32 0.52
N LEU A 121 -0.62 14.37 1.33
CA LEU A 121 0.11 15.61 1.07
C LEU A 121 1.37 15.63 1.92
N LEU A 122 2.54 15.71 1.28
CA LEU A 122 3.82 15.80 1.96
C LEU A 122 4.17 17.26 2.28
N VAL A 123 4.38 17.55 3.56
CA VAL A 123 4.70 18.87 4.08
C VAL A 123 6.10 18.87 4.72
N GLY A 124 6.91 19.87 4.39
CA GLY A 124 8.27 20.10 4.90
C GLY A 124 8.33 20.91 6.19
N GLY A 125 7.34 21.74 6.49
CA GLY A 125 7.44 22.65 7.62
C GLY A 125 6.15 23.38 8.00
N ALA A 126 6.25 24.17 9.07
CA ALA A 126 5.15 24.98 9.60
C ALA A 126 4.78 26.17 8.69
N ASP A 127 5.72 26.64 7.87
CA ASP A 127 5.54 27.71 6.87
C ASP A 127 4.56 27.34 5.75
N GLN A 128 4.30 26.05 5.57
CA GLN A 128 3.31 25.54 4.63
C GLN A 128 1.88 25.53 5.18
N PHE A 129 1.69 25.93 6.44
CA PHE A 129 0.38 26.11 7.06
C PHE A 129 0.06 27.60 7.17
N ALA A 130 -1.08 28.00 6.64
CA ALA A 130 -1.61 29.35 6.79
C ALA A 130 -3.03 29.29 7.33
N ALA A 131 -3.39 30.20 8.25
CA ALA A 131 -4.78 30.38 8.64
C ALA A 131 -5.62 30.77 7.40
N ALA A 132 -6.79 30.17 7.25
CA ALA A 132 -7.66 30.43 6.12
C ALA A 132 -9.01 30.99 6.58
N THR A 133 -9.59 31.82 5.71
CA THR A 133 -10.94 32.38 5.88
C THR A 133 -11.78 32.07 4.62
N PRO A 134 -13.10 31.89 4.77
CA PRO A 134 -13.85 31.87 6.03
C PRO A 134 -13.55 30.61 6.87
N ALA A 135 -13.84 30.68 8.17
CA ALA A 135 -13.73 29.51 9.04
C ALA A 135 -14.75 28.45 8.60
N GLN A 136 -14.29 27.22 8.42
CA GLN A 136 -15.09 26.05 8.13
C GLN A 136 -15.47 25.33 9.42
N GLN A 137 -16.67 24.75 9.41
CA GLN A 137 -17.15 23.98 10.54
C GLN A 137 -16.34 22.68 10.69
N ARG A 138 -15.89 22.41 11.92
CA ARG A 138 -15.19 21.16 12.23
C ARG A 138 -16.09 19.96 11.92
N PRO A 139 -15.58 18.92 11.23
CA PRO A 139 -16.33 17.70 10.98
C PRO A 139 -16.79 17.06 12.30
N ALA A 140 -18.03 16.56 12.32
CA ALA A 140 -18.55 15.84 13.47
C ALA A 140 -17.88 14.47 13.60
N THR A 141 -17.38 14.14 14.80
CA THR A 141 -16.83 12.83 15.10
C THR A 141 -17.96 11.83 15.30
N THR A 142 -17.94 10.73 14.56
CA THR A 142 -18.89 9.61 14.74
C THR A 142 -18.14 8.39 15.29
N PRO A 143 -18.52 7.84 16.45
CA PRO A 143 -17.96 6.59 16.93
C PRO A 143 -18.26 5.46 15.93
N LEU A 144 -17.21 4.80 15.44
CA LEU A 144 -17.37 3.64 14.54
C LEU A 144 -17.53 2.33 15.30
N GLY A 145 -17.45 2.33 16.64
CA GLY A 145 -17.44 1.12 17.45
C GLY A 145 -16.07 0.43 17.46
N ARG A 146 -16.07 -0.86 17.77
CA ARG A 146 -14.85 -1.68 17.84
C ARG A 146 -14.67 -2.44 16.54
N TRP A 147 -13.48 -2.32 15.95
CA TRP A 147 -13.10 -3.02 14.74
C TRP A 147 -11.96 -3.99 15.01
N ARG A 148 -11.98 -5.14 14.31
CA ARG A 148 -10.83 -6.05 14.22
C ARG A 148 -10.31 -5.97 12.79
N ILE A 149 -9.09 -5.47 12.64
CA ILE A 149 -8.38 -5.42 11.35
C ILE A 149 -7.33 -6.53 11.37
N SER A 150 -7.10 -7.18 10.24
CA SER A 150 -6.03 -8.17 10.07
C SER A 150 -5.22 -7.82 8.83
N GLY A 151 -3.90 -7.87 8.96
CA GLY A 151 -2.96 -7.41 7.93
C GLY A 151 -1.62 -7.02 8.53
N GLU A 152 -0.78 -6.39 7.72
CA GLU A 152 0.53 -5.86 8.13
C GLU A 152 0.42 -4.37 8.49
N ILE A 153 1.23 -3.93 9.46
CA ILE A 153 1.41 -2.51 9.76
C ILE A 153 2.54 -1.99 8.87
N CYS A 154 2.18 -1.26 7.82
CA CYS A 154 3.14 -0.62 6.93
C CYS A 154 3.38 0.85 7.33
N ASP A 155 4.56 1.38 7.01
CA ASP A 155 4.84 2.82 7.11
C ASP A 155 3.87 3.61 6.21
N GLY A 156 3.06 4.48 6.80
CA GLY A 156 1.97 5.16 6.09
C GLY A 156 2.42 6.06 4.93
N LYS A 157 3.62 6.67 5.02
CA LYS A 157 4.17 7.55 3.97
C LYS A 157 4.73 6.74 2.80
N CYS A 158 5.43 5.65 3.07
CA CYS A 158 5.88 4.75 2.02
C CYS A 158 4.68 4.02 1.37
N ALA A 159 3.69 3.61 2.18
CA ALA A 159 2.48 2.94 1.74
C ALA A 159 1.57 3.85 0.89
N SER A 160 1.55 5.16 1.11
CA SER A 160 0.76 6.10 0.27
C SER A 160 1.39 6.40 -1.09
N GLY A 161 2.61 5.91 -1.34
CA GLY A 161 3.31 6.08 -2.61
C GLY A 161 4.67 6.77 -2.51
N GLY A 162 5.13 7.08 -1.30
CA GLY A 162 6.42 7.73 -1.07
C GLY A 162 7.62 6.89 -1.56
N MET A 163 7.45 5.57 -1.70
CA MET A 163 8.41 4.68 -2.35
C MET A 163 7.81 4.03 -3.59
N ARG A 164 8.63 3.86 -4.63
CA ARG A 164 8.40 2.93 -5.75
C ARG A 164 9.29 1.71 -5.48
N PRO A 165 8.77 0.62 -4.86
CA PRO A 165 9.57 -0.57 -4.65
C PRO A 165 9.96 -1.23 -5.99
#